data_AF-A0AAF0LEG1-F1
#
_entry.id   AF-A0AAF0LEG1-F1
#
_cell.length_a   1.000
_cell.length_b   1.000
_cell.length_c   1.000
_cell.angle_alpha   90.00
_cell.angle_beta   90.00
_cell.angle_gamma   90.00
#
_symmetry.space_group_name_H-M   'P 1'
#
loop_
_entity.id
_entity.type
_entity.pdbx_description
1 polymer ?
#
loop_
_entity_poly.entity_id
_entity_poly.type
_entity_poly.pdbx_seq_one_letter_code
_entity_poly.pdbx_strand_id
1 'polypeptide(L)'
;MTTATATAAAGRTSTGVRPDRTETPGRTRVTARALSRVVAALTAEELDVDADHVHVDLEDREGALAAILRTPIGVRGLDADDDAPSLVERCSAAQRTLRDRVPALTGRHLAQVTLHLTGAVIRAERRVR
;
A
#
# COMPACT_ATOMS: atom_id res chain seq x y z
N MET A 1 -12.74 65.75 51.23
CA MET A 1 -13.84 65.61 50.27
C MET A 1 -13.23 65.42 48.89
N THR A 2 -13.06 64.17 48.43
CA THR A 2 -14.03 63.41 47.59
C THR A 2 -13.56 63.48 46.14
N THR A 3 -12.57 62.67 45.76
CA THR A 3 -12.62 61.33 45.10
C THR A 3 -12.54 61.39 43.57
N ALA A 4 -11.66 60.54 43.06
CA ALA A 4 -11.38 60.25 41.66
C ALA A 4 -12.55 59.57 40.94
N THR A 5 -12.63 59.71 39.62
CA THR A 5 -13.18 58.66 38.75
C THR A 5 -12.50 58.73 37.38
N ALA A 6 -11.80 57.65 37.04
CA ALA A 6 -11.32 57.35 35.71
C ALA A 6 -12.49 56.92 34.81
N THR A 7 -12.39 57.12 33.50
CA THR A 7 -13.09 56.27 32.54
C THR A 7 -12.21 56.04 31.32
N ALA A 8 -12.00 54.75 31.08
CA ALA A 8 -11.28 54.14 29.99
C ALA A 8 -12.17 53.96 28.75
N ALA A 9 -11.52 53.69 27.62
CA ALA A 9 -11.82 52.62 26.65
C ALA A 9 -11.50 53.14 25.23
N ALA A 10 -10.35 52.81 24.66
CA ALA A 10 -10.11 51.53 23.98
C ALA A 10 -10.98 51.38 22.71
N GLY A 11 -10.47 51.90 21.60
CA GLY A 11 -10.89 51.55 20.25
C GLY A 11 -9.74 50.89 19.49
N ARG A 12 -9.17 49.81 20.03
CA ARG A 12 -8.34 48.90 19.23
C ARG A 12 -9.30 48.11 18.34
N THR A 13 -9.61 48.60 17.15
CA THR A 13 -10.25 47.75 16.14
C THR A 13 -9.17 46.87 15.55
N SER A 14 -9.07 45.71 16.19
CA SER A 14 -8.47 44.48 15.71
C SER A 14 -8.49 44.38 14.19
N THR A 15 -7.30 44.47 13.57
CA THR A 15 -7.05 43.75 12.32
C THR A 15 -7.34 42.30 12.62
N GLY A 16 -8.48 41.81 12.13
CA GLY A 16 -8.86 40.41 12.26
C GLY A 16 -7.75 39.57 11.67
N VAL A 17 -6.92 38.99 12.54
CA VAL A 17 -6.15 37.81 12.23
C VAL A 17 -7.21 36.78 11.85
N ARG A 18 -7.38 36.58 10.54
CA ARG A 18 -7.99 35.35 10.05
C ARG A 18 -7.21 34.25 10.75
N PRO A 19 -7.84 33.36 11.53
CA PRO A 19 -7.11 32.19 11.98
C PRO A 19 -6.51 31.61 10.70
N ASP A 20 -5.18 31.54 10.70
CA ASP A 20 -4.45 30.64 9.84
C ASP A 20 -5.33 29.39 9.75
N ARG A 21 -5.76 29.04 8.52
CA ARG A 21 -6.45 27.78 8.33
C ARG A 21 -5.38 26.78 8.70
N THR A 22 -5.35 26.42 9.97
CA THR A 22 -4.50 25.37 10.50
C THR A 22 -4.93 24.17 9.69
N GLU A 23 -4.16 23.90 8.64
CA GLU A 23 -4.32 22.75 7.78
C GLU A 23 -4.25 21.59 8.75
N THR A 24 -5.42 21.08 9.13
CA THR A 24 -5.51 19.93 9.99
C THR A 24 -4.75 18.86 9.22
N PRO A 25 -3.61 18.35 9.74
CA PRO A 25 -2.77 17.46 8.97
C PRO A 25 -3.65 16.35 8.39
N GLY A 26 -3.61 16.20 7.06
CA GLY A 26 -4.44 15.26 6.34
C GLY A 26 -4.15 13.85 6.83
N ARG A 27 -4.92 13.37 7.80
CA ARG A 27 -4.76 12.01 8.34
C ARG A 27 -5.30 11.01 7.32
N THR A 28 -4.39 10.36 6.60
CA THR A 28 -4.75 9.25 5.70
C THR A 28 -4.77 7.94 6.48
N ARG A 29 -5.95 7.35 6.64
CA ARG A 29 -6.10 6.03 7.27
C ARG A 29 -6.16 4.96 6.19
N VAL A 30 -5.05 4.22 6.03
CA VAL A 30 -5.03 3.00 5.21
C VAL A 30 -5.67 1.87 6.02
N THR A 31 -6.76 1.29 5.50
CA THR A 31 -7.44 0.15 6.14
C THR A 31 -6.74 -1.15 5.77
N ALA A 32 -6.91 -2.20 6.58
CA ALA A 32 -6.41 -3.54 6.26
C ALA A 32 -6.90 -4.04 4.89
N ARG A 33 -8.15 -3.71 4.54
CA ARG A 33 -8.74 -4.02 3.23
C ARG A 33 -8.08 -3.27 2.07
N ALA A 34 -7.69 -2.02 2.29
CA ALA A 34 -6.96 -1.27 1.27
C ALA A 34 -5.55 -1.86 1.09
N LEU A 35 -4.89 -2.22 2.19
CA LEU A 35 -3.59 -2.86 2.14
C LEU A 35 -3.63 -4.22 1.42
N SER A 36 -4.63 -5.06 1.72
CA SER A 36 -4.76 -6.36 1.05
C SER A 36 -4.97 -6.22 -0.45
N ARG A 37 -5.70 -5.18 -0.90
CA ARG A 37 -5.86 -4.88 -2.33
C ARG A 37 -4.57 -4.43 -2.99
N VAL A 38 -3.78 -3.58 -2.32
CA VAL A 38 -2.47 -3.15 -2.85
C VAL A 38 -1.53 -4.34 -2.97
N VAL A 39 -1.46 -5.19 -1.94
CA VAL A 39 -0.64 -6.41 -1.94
C VAL A 39 -1.10 -7.38 -3.03
N ALA A 40 -2.41 -7.58 -3.19
CA ALA A 40 -2.95 -8.44 -4.24
C ALA A 40 -2.60 -7.93 -5.64
N ALA A 41 -2.76 -6.62 -5.88
CA ALA A 41 -2.43 -6.01 -7.16
C ALA A 41 -0.94 -6.11 -7.51
N LEU A 42 -0.05 -5.84 -6.56
CA LEU A 42 1.40 -6.00 -6.77
C LEU A 42 1.77 -7.46 -7.01
N THR A 43 1.16 -8.39 -6.28
CA THR A 43 1.44 -9.82 -6.46
C THR A 43 0.97 -10.31 -7.83
N ALA A 44 -0.18 -9.84 -8.29
CA ALA A 44 -0.71 -10.12 -9.62
C ALA A 44 0.23 -9.63 -10.74
N GLU A 45 0.77 -8.42 -10.59
CA GLU A 45 1.75 -7.84 -11.51
C GLU A 45 3.05 -8.68 -11.56
N GLU A 46 3.61 -9.04 -10.39
CA GLU A 46 4.88 -9.78 -10.32
C GLU A 46 4.75 -11.25 -10.78
N LEU A 47 3.61 -11.89 -10.52
CA LEU A 47 3.38 -13.30 -10.83
C LEU A 47 2.64 -13.54 -12.15
N ASP A 48 2.28 -12.48 -12.87
CA ASP A 48 1.55 -12.52 -14.14
C ASP A 48 0.21 -13.29 -14.03
N VAL A 49 -0.56 -12.96 -12.99
CA VAL A 49 -1.89 -13.54 -12.72
C VAL A 49 -2.92 -12.44 -12.52
N ASP A 50 -4.21 -12.77 -12.62
CA ASP A 50 -5.25 -11.79 -12.31
C ASP A 50 -5.36 -11.57 -10.80
N ALA A 51 -5.57 -10.32 -10.38
CA ALA A 51 -5.69 -9.96 -8.97
C ALA A 51 -6.85 -10.68 -8.25
N ASP A 52 -7.88 -11.08 -8.99
CA ASP A 52 -9.02 -11.87 -8.46
C ASP A 52 -8.62 -13.30 -8.07
N HIS A 53 -7.51 -13.81 -8.60
CA HIS A 53 -6.95 -15.11 -8.23
C HIS A 53 -5.94 -15.03 -7.08
N VAL A 54 -5.65 -13.82 -6.58
CA VAL A 54 -4.74 -13.61 -5.45
C VAL A 54 -5.54 -13.46 -4.17
N HIS A 55 -5.38 -14.41 -3.26
CA HIS A 55 -5.92 -14.31 -1.92
C HIS A 55 -4.83 -13.84 -0.95
N VAL A 56 -5.13 -12.81 -0.16
CA VAL A 56 -4.19 -12.20 0.78
C VAL A 56 -4.79 -12.24 2.18
N ASP A 57 -4.09 -12.87 3.10
CA ASP A 57 -4.33 -12.78 4.53
C ASP A 57 -3.25 -11.90 5.17
N LEU A 58 -3.66 -10.99 6.04
CA LEU A 58 -2.79 -10.02 6.69
C LEU A 58 -2.95 -10.14 8.20
N GLU A 59 -1.84 -10.41 8.87
CA GLU A 59 -1.74 -10.50 10.31
C GLU A 59 -0.81 -9.42 10.83
N ASP A 60 -1.21 -8.73 11.91
CA ASP A 60 -0.34 -7.78 12.61
C ASP A 60 0.41 -8.53 13.72
N ARG A 61 1.73 -8.57 13.62
CA ARG A 61 2.63 -9.15 14.61
C ARG A 61 3.48 -8.06 15.21
N GLU A 62 3.09 -7.60 16.39
CA GLU A 62 3.85 -6.64 17.19
C GLU A 62 4.16 -5.32 16.45
N GLY A 63 3.25 -4.85 15.59
CA GLY A 63 3.43 -3.63 14.81
C GLY A 63 4.15 -3.84 13.48
N ALA A 64 4.49 -5.08 13.15
CA ALA A 64 4.98 -5.48 11.84
C ALA A 64 3.96 -6.38 11.14
N LEU A 65 3.72 -6.13 9.86
CA LEU A 65 2.72 -6.89 9.13
C LEU A 65 3.32 -8.17 8.55
N ALA A 66 2.60 -9.28 8.75
CA ALA A 66 2.84 -10.54 8.09
C ALA A 66 1.76 -10.76 7.02
N ALA A 67 2.18 -11.06 5.79
CA ALA A 67 1.28 -11.37 4.69
C ALA A 67 1.40 -12.85 4.30
N ILE A 68 0.27 -13.54 4.22
CA ILE A 68 0.16 -14.88 3.66
C ILE A 68 -0.60 -14.77 2.34
N LEU A 69 0.07 -15.10 1.25
CA LEU A 69 -0.45 -14.96 -0.10
C LEU A 69 -0.70 -16.34 -0.68
N ARG A 70 -1.90 -16.57 -1.21
CA ARG A 70 -2.27 -17.78 -1.95
C ARG A 70 -2.62 -17.37 -3.36
N THR A 71 -1.86 -17.87 -4.31
CA THR A 71 -1.99 -17.43 -5.69
C THR A 71 -1.54 -18.54 -6.63
N PRO A 72 -2.14 -18.67 -7.82
CA PRO A 72 -1.49 -19.38 -8.90
C PRO A 72 -0.26 -18.57 -9.37
N ILE A 73 0.56 -19.18 -10.22
CA ILE A 73 1.62 -18.48 -10.95
C ILE A 73 1.34 -18.51 -12.45
N GLY A 74 1.53 -17.36 -13.10
CA GLY A 74 1.52 -17.24 -14.55
C GLY A 74 2.79 -17.87 -15.12
N VAL A 75 2.62 -18.97 -15.85
CA VAL A 75 3.69 -19.54 -16.66
C VAL A 75 3.49 -19.07 -18.10
N ARG A 76 4.53 -18.46 -18.64
CA ARG A 76 4.57 -18.10 -20.07
C ARG A 76 4.62 -19.39 -20.88
N GLY A 77 4.02 -19.36 -22.07
CA GLY A 77 3.95 -20.53 -22.96
C GLY A 77 5.33 -21.06 -23.36
N LEU A 78 5.34 -22.22 -24.02
CA LEU A 78 6.56 -22.96 -24.40
C LEU A 78 7.55 -22.17 -25.28
N ASP A 79 7.11 -21.06 -25.90
CA ASP A 79 7.93 -20.15 -26.71
C ASP A 79 8.71 -19.12 -25.87
N ALA A 80 8.67 -19.20 -24.53
CA ALA A 80 9.47 -18.35 -23.66
C ALA A 80 10.96 -18.73 -23.73
N ASP A 81 11.84 -17.73 -23.88
CA ASP A 81 13.29 -17.89 -23.97
C ASP A 81 13.83 -18.86 -22.90
N ASP A 82 14.79 -19.72 -23.29
CA ASP A 82 15.49 -20.68 -22.40
C ASP A 82 16.19 -19.99 -21.21
N ASP A 83 16.43 -18.68 -21.29
CA ASP A 83 17.01 -17.83 -20.24
C ASP A 83 15.98 -17.29 -19.21
N ALA A 84 14.74 -17.79 -19.23
CA ALA A 84 13.74 -17.37 -18.26
C ALA A 84 14.19 -17.73 -16.83
N PRO A 85 14.08 -16.81 -15.85
CA PRO A 85 14.46 -17.07 -14.48
C PRO A 85 13.62 -18.21 -13.90
N SER A 86 14.25 -19.00 -13.04
CA SER A 86 13.57 -20.13 -12.38
C SER A 86 12.36 -19.66 -11.58
N LEU A 87 11.42 -20.58 -11.34
CA LEU A 87 10.23 -20.32 -10.54
C LEU A 87 10.57 -19.75 -9.15
N VAL A 88 11.64 -20.26 -8.54
CA VAL A 88 12.12 -19.83 -7.23
C VAL A 88 12.65 -18.40 -7.30
N GLU A 89 13.45 -18.07 -8.31
CA GLU A 89 13.98 -16.71 -8.50
C GLU A 89 12.86 -15.70 -8.73
N ARG A 90 11.84 -16.06 -9.53
CA ARG A 90 10.65 -15.22 -9.72
C ARG A 90 9.90 -14.98 -8.41
N CYS A 91 9.69 -16.02 -7.61
CA CYS A 91 9.03 -15.88 -6.31
C CYS A 91 9.86 -15.03 -5.33
N SER A 92 11.18 -15.24 -5.29
CA SER A 92 12.09 -14.45 -4.45
C SER A 92 12.22 -13.00 -4.90
N ALA A 93 12.12 -12.73 -6.21
CA ALA A 93 12.03 -11.38 -6.76
C ALA A 93 10.72 -10.73 -6.33
N ALA A 94 9.58 -11.39 -6.53
CA ALA A 94 8.26 -10.90 -6.14
C ALA A 94 8.20 -10.57 -4.63
N GLN A 95 8.73 -11.45 -3.77
CA GLN A 95 8.81 -11.21 -2.33
C GLN A 95 9.64 -9.96 -1.97
N ARG A 96 10.76 -9.73 -2.66
CA ARG A 96 11.56 -8.51 -2.46
C ARG A 96 10.80 -7.28 -2.93
N THR A 97 10.25 -7.31 -4.15
CA THR A 97 9.45 -6.21 -4.70
C THR A 97 8.29 -5.83 -3.78
N LEU A 98 7.57 -6.80 -3.22
CA LEU A 98 6.49 -6.58 -2.27
C LEU A 98 6.97 -5.90 -0.99
N ARG A 99 8.09 -6.34 -0.42
CA ARG A 99 8.67 -5.73 0.79
C ARG A 99 9.14 -4.30 0.56
N ASP A 100 9.56 -3.96 -0.66
CA ASP A 100 10.03 -2.63 -1.00
C ASP A 100 8.88 -1.68 -1.38
N ARG A 101 7.94 -2.14 -2.21
CA ARG A 101 6.85 -1.31 -2.75
C ARG A 101 5.71 -1.08 -1.77
N VAL A 102 5.35 -2.07 -0.94
CA VAL A 102 4.21 -1.92 -0.03
C VAL A 102 4.44 -0.81 1.02
N PRO A 103 5.61 -0.70 1.67
CA PRO A 103 5.89 0.41 2.57
C PRO A 103 5.93 1.76 1.85
N ALA A 104 6.46 1.81 0.62
CA ALA A 104 6.47 3.03 -0.18
C ALA A 104 5.05 3.53 -0.51
N LEU A 105 4.11 2.61 -0.77
CA LEU A 105 2.73 2.96 -1.12
C LEU A 105 1.81 3.18 0.09
N THR A 106 2.07 2.51 1.21
CA THR A 106 1.12 2.47 2.34
C THR A 106 1.68 3.04 3.63
N GLY A 107 2.99 3.29 3.70
CA GLY A 107 3.69 3.70 4.91
C GLY A 107 3.76 2.60 5.98
N ARG A 108 3.37 1.35 5.66
CA ARG A 108 3.39 0.22 6.58
C ARG A 108 4.42 -0.83 6.19
N HIS A 109 5.15 -1.33 7.18
CA HIS A 109 6.19 -2.31 6.96
C HIS A 109 5.65 -3.75 6.94
N LEU A 110 6.03 -4.51 5.91
CA LEU A 110 5.81 -5.95 5.83
C LEU A 110 7.09 -6.68 6.26
N ALA A 111 7.09 -7.25 7.47
CA ALA A 111 8.25 -7.99 7.98
C ALA A 111 8.31 -9.42 7.41
N GLN A 112 7.17 -10.04 7.17
CA GLN A 112 7.10 -11.42 6.70
C GLN A 112 6.14 -11.53 5.51
N VAL A 113 6.60 -12.24 4.47
CA VAL A 113 5.81 -12.54 3.27
C VAL A 113 5.92 -14.04 3.03
N THR A 114 4.82 -14.76 3.21
CA THR A 114 4.73 -16.19 2.94
C THR A 114 3.91 -16.39 1.67
N LEU A 115 4.52 -16.99 0.65
CA LEU A 115 3.87 -17.23 -0.64
C LEU A 115 3.53 -18.72 -0.78
N HIS A 116 2.25 -19.01 -0.97
CA HIS A 116 1.72 -20.33 -1.28
C HIS A 116 1.27 -20.38 -2.73
N LEU A 117 2.00 -21.14 -3.54
CA LEU A 117 1.63 -21.40 -4.92
C LEU A 117 0.58 -22.51 -4.95
N THR A 118 -0.60 -22.19 -5.48
CA THR A 118 -1.75 -23.12 -5.50
C THR A 118 -1.91 -23.84 -6.83
N GLY A 119 -1.28 -23.33 -7.90
CA GLY A 119 -1.33 -23.91 -9.23
C GLY A 119 -0.56 -23.07 -10.24
N ALA A 120 -0.57 -23.49 -11.51
CA ALA A 120 0.02 -22.76 -12.62
C ALA A 120 -1.06 -22.44 -13.65
N VAL A 121 -1.10 -21.19 -14.12
CA VAL A 121 -2.01 -20.73 -15.18
C VAL A 121 -1.15 -20.44 -16.40
N ILE A 122 -1.39 -21.17 -17.49
CA ILE A 122 -0.71 -20.93 -18.76
C ILE A 122 -1.46 -19.81 -19.48
N ARG A 123 -0.83 -18.65 -19.61
CA ARG A 123 -1.35 -17.58 -20.47
C ARG A 123 -0.92 -17.87 -21.90
N ALA A 124 -1.83 -18.44 -22.69
CA ALA A 124 -1.62 -18.56 -24.13
C ALA A 124 -1.68 -17.15 -24.74
N GLU A 125 -0.57 -16.69 -25.32
CA GLU A 125 -0.56 -15.43 -26.07
C GLU A 125 -1.57 -15.51 -27.20
N ARG A 126 -2.54 -14.60 -27.19
CA ARG A 126 -3.58 -14.55 -28.21
C ARG A 126 -2.94 -14.15 -29.53
N ARG A 127 -2.59 -15.13 -30.37
CA ARG A 127 -2.16 -14.91 -31.76
C ARG A 127 -3.18 -14.02 -32.46
N VAL A 128 -2.79 -12.78 -32.78
CA VAL A 128 -3.58 -11.89 -33.63
C VAL A 128 -3.37 -12.37 -35.07
N ARG A 129 -4.47 -12.65 -35.78
CA ARG A 129 -4.48 -13.00 -37.21
C ARG A 129 -4.55 -11.74 -38.06
#